data_AF-A0AA49JIY1-F1
#
_entry.id   AF-A0AA49JIY1-F1
#
_cell.length_a   1.000
_cell.length_b   1.000
_cell.length_c   1.000
_cell.angle_alpha   90.00
_cell.angle_beta   90.00
_cell.angle_gamma   90.00
#
_symmetry.space_group_name_H-M   'P 1'
#
loop_
_entity.id
_entity.type
_entity.pdbx_description
1 polymer ?
#
loop_
_entity_poly.entity_id
_entity_poly.type
_entity_poly.pdbx_seq_one_letter_code
_entity_poly.pdbx_strand_id
1 'polypeptide(L)'
;MSTSPLLLRILFATSLMVICFVVGGTLGSLSVSRTDGLAGAAVVLWYSVIGAVIGLIGGLIIPRYLSGRSLKSGSLFLGLITVILIGVLLYQYNHPSTAPEELPPETAPEQFPTESEDAISYSADTIVAQQRATSLTYEPVPGRFR
;
A
#
# COMPACT_ATOMS: atom_id res chain seq x y z
N MET A 1 -24.82 -5.42 39.25
CA MET A 1 -23.58 -6.24 39.04
C MET A 1 -22.37 -5.36 39.31
N SER A 2 -21.58 -5.68 40.33
CA SER A 2 -20.35 -4.95 40.67
C SER A 2 -19.27 -5.31 39.65
N THR A 3 -19.01 -4.44 38.67
CA THR A 3 -17.83 -4.58 37.81
C THR A 3 -16.59 -4.36 38.67
N SER A 4 -15.74 -5.37 38.79
CA SER A 4 -14.52 -5.26 39.57
C SER A 4 -13.65 -4.11 39.01
N PRO A 5 -13.02 -3.31 39.87
CA PRO A 5 -12.19 -2.18 39.44
C PRO A 5 -11.01 -2.64 38.56
N LEU A 6 -10.60 -3.90 38.71
CA LEU A 6 -9.57 -4.53 37.89
C LEU A 6 -10.05 -4.78 36.44
N LEU A 7 -11.28 -5.28 36.28
CA LEU A 7 -11.87 -5.51 34.95
C LEU A 7 -12.07 -4.20 34.19
N LEU A 8 -12.48 -3.13 34.88
CA LEU A 8 -12.63 -1.80 34.27
C LEU A 8 -11.27 -1.24 33.77
N ARG A 9 -10.19 -1.50 34.51
CA ARG A 9 -8.83 -1.10 34.11
C ARG A 9 -8.32 -1.90 32.91
N ILE A 10 -8.56 -3.21 32.89
CA ILE A 10 -8.19 -4.07 31.76
C ILE A 10 -8.94 -3.61 30.51
N LEU A 11 -10.26 -3.42 30.59
CA LEU A 11 -11.07 -2.94 29.46
C LEU A 11 -10.56 -1.60 28.93
N PHE A 12 -10.29 -0.65 29.82
CA PHE A 12 -9.74 0.64 29.44
C PHE A 12 -8.39 0.49 28.72
N ALA A 13 -7.48 -0.32 29.27
CA ALA A 13 -6.17 -0.54 28.67
C ALA A 13 -6.25 -1.21 27.30
N THR A 14 -7.09 -2.24 27.14
CA THR A 14 -7.30 -2.92 25.86
C THR A 14 -7.93 -2.00 24.82
N SER A 15 -8.93 -1.18 25.20
CA SER A 15 -9.52 -0.21 24.28
C SER A 15 -8.52 0.86 23.85
N LEU A 16 -7.71 1.39 24.78
CA LEU A 16 -6.69 2.38 24.44
C LEU A 16 -5.61 1.78 23.52
N MET A 17 -5.19 0.54 23.78
CA MET A 17 -4.26 -0.20 22.92
C MET A 17 -4.79 -0.31 21.49
N VAL A 18 -6.05 -0.72 21.30
CA VAL A 18 -6.67 -0.86 19.97
C VAL A 18 -6.75 0.50 19.26
N ILE A 19 -7.16 1.55 19.96
CA ILE A 19 -7.24 2.90 19.37
C ILE A 19 -5.85 3.37 18.94
N CYS A 20 -4.85 3.27 19.81
CA CYS A 20 -3.49 3.68 19.47
C CYS A 20 -2.86 2.81 18.37
N PHE A 21 -3.23 1.53 18.28
CA PHE A 21 -2.81 0.66 17.18
C PHE A 21 -3.32 1.20 15.83
N VAL A 22 -4.61 1.54 15.74
CA VAL A 22 -5.19 2.09 14.51
C VAL A 22 -4.62 3.47 14.20
N VAL A 23 -4.46 4.34 15.19
CA VAL A 23 -3.81 5.65 15.00
C VAL A 23 -2.36 5.50 14.54
N GLY A 24 -1.62 4.54 15.11
CA GLY A 24 -0.27 4.20 14.64
C GLY A 24 -0.26 3.74 13.19
N GLY A 25 -1.21 2.88 12.81
CA GLY A 25 -1.37 2.42 11.43
C GLY A 25 -1.74 3.54 10.45
N THR A 26 -2.61 4.47 10.83
CA THR A 26 -2.94 5.61 9.98
C THR A 26 -1.74 6.55 9.81
N LEU A 27 -0.96 6.81 10.86
CA LEU A 27 0.29 7.57 10.76
C LEU A 27 1.34 6.88 9.87
N GLY A 28 1.48 5.56 10.01
CA GLY A 28 2.36 4.77 9.16
C GLY A 28 1.93 4.80 7.69
N SER A 29 0.61 4.76 7.43
CA SER A 29 0.04 4.82 6.09
C SER A 29 0.29 6.16 5.41
N LEU A 30 0.28 7.26 6.18
CA LEU A 30 0.64 8.60 5.67
C LEU A 30 2.12 8.74 5.30
N SER A 31 2.99 7.88 5.84
CA SER A 31 4.45 7.98 5.65
C SER A 31 4.95 7.15 4.46
N VAL A 32 4.08 6.37 3.81
CA VAL A 32 4.43 5.36 2.81
C VAL A 32 3.65 5.61 1.52
N SER A 33 4.30 5.46 0.38
CA SER A 33 3.63 5.57 -0.91
C SER A 33 2.92 4.27 -1.28
N ARG A 34 1.75 4.36 -1.94
CA ARG A 34 0.95 3.18 -2.35
C ARG A 34 1.70 2.23 -3.28
N THR A 35 2.78 2.70 -3.89
CA THR A 35 3.66 1.96 -4.80
C THR A 35 4.61 1.00 -4.09
N ASP A 36 4.82 1.14 -2.77
CA ASP A 36 5.82 0.37 -2.02
C ASP A 36 5.37 -1.07 -1.69
N GLY A 37 4.13 -1.42 -2.03
CA GLY A 37 3.59 -2.79 -1.92
C GLY A 37 3.80 -3.40 -0.54
N LEU A 38 4.48 -4.55 -0.48
CA LEU A 38 4.72 -5.30 0.76
C LEU A 38 5.61 -4.53 1.76
N ALA A 39 6.60 -3.77 1.28
CA ALA A 39 7.47 -2.98 2.15
C ALA A 39 6.67 -1.89 2.87
N GLY A 40 5.73 -1.28 2.15
CA GLY A 40 4.82 -0.30 2.73
C GLY A 40 3.95 -0.87 3.86
N ALA A 41 3.38 -2.07 3.66
CA ALA A 41 2.59 -2.74 4.69
C ALA A 41 3.40 -3.05 5.96
N ALA A 42 4.68 -3.43 5.82
CA ALA A 42 5.57 -3.70 6.95
C ALA A 42 5.82 -2.44 7.79
N VAL A 43 6.02 -1.29 7.14
CA VAL A 43 6.20 0.00 7.83
C VAL A 43 4.92 0.40 8.57
N VAL A 44 3.75 0.28 7.93
CA VAL A 44 2.45 0.54 8.57
C VAL A 44 2.25 -0.33 9.81
N LEU A 45 2.58 -1.63 9.72
CA LEU A 45 2.54 -2.55 10.86
C LEU A 45 3.48 -2.08 11.97
N TRP A 46 4.70 -1.66 11.64
CA TRP A 46 5.67 -1.19 12.63
C TRP A 46 5.15 0.01 13.43
N TYR A 47 4.60 1.02 12.75
CA TYR A 47 3.96 2.17 13.42
C TYR A 47 2.73 1.77 14.24
N SER A 48 1.95 0.79 13.76
CA SER A 48 0.80 0.27 14.51
C SER A 48 1.24 -0.42 15.80
N VAL A 49 2.31 -1.21 15.76
CA VAL A 49 2.89 -1.88 16.94
C VAL A 49 3.42 -0.85 17.94
N ILE A 50 4.16 0.17 17.48
CA ILE A 50 4.62 1.25 18.35
C ILE A 50 3.42 1.95 19.01
N GLY A 51 2.38 2.26 18.23
CA GLY A 51 1.13 2.82 18.73
C GLY A 51 0.49 1.94 19.82
N ALA A 52 0.36 0.63 19.57
CA ALA A 52 -0.19 -0.31 20.55
C ALA A 52 0.60 -0.35 21.85
N VAL A 53 1.94 -0.33 21.78
CA VAL A 53 2.80 -0.31 22.98
C VAL A 53 2.56 0.97 23.79
N ILE A 54 2.52 2.13 23.13
CA ILE A 54 2.22 3.41 23.79
C ILE A 54 0.81 3.39 24.40
N GLY A 55 -0.19 2.88 23.67
CA GLY A 55 -1.56 2.73 24.16
C GLY A 55 -1.68 1.75 25.32
N LEU A 56 -0.90 0.68 25.35
CA LEU A 56 -0.87 -0.26 26.45
C LEU A 56 -0.25 0.37 27.71
N ILE A 57 0.88 1.06 27.55
CA ILE A 57 1.57 1.77 28.64
C ILE A 57 0.66 2.87 29.21
N GLY A 58 0.09 3.71 28.34
CA GLY A 58 -0.87 4.74 28.73
C GLY A 58 -2.10 4.13 29.41
N GLY A 59 -2.61 3.02 28.86
CA GLY A 59 -3.75 2.27 29.38
C GLY A 59 -3.53 1.65 30.76
N LEU A 60 -2.28 1.36 31.13
CA LEU A 60 -1.89 0.87 32.46
C LEU A 60 -1.62 2.01 33.46
N ILE A 61 -1.09 3.14 32.99
CA ILE A 61 -0.69 4.27 33.82
C ILE A 61 -1.89 5.18 34.14
N ILE A 62 -2.64 5.62 33.12
CA ILE A 62 -3.78 6.55 33.23
C ILE A 62 -4.80 6.12 34.30
N PRO A 63 -5.25 4.85 34.37
CA PRO A 63 -6.23 4.43 35.36
C PRO A 63 -5.74 4.47 36.81
N ARG A 64 -4.43 4.61 37.07
CA ARG A 64 -3.89 4.80 38.42
C ARG A 64 -4.13 6.21 38.95
N TYR A 65 -4.28 7.20 38.06
CA TYR A 65 -4.46 8.60 38.41
C TYR A 65 -5.92 9.07 38.31
N LEU A 66 -6.81 8.26 37.74
CA LEU A 66 -8.22 8.61 37.59
C LEU A 66 -9.08 8.10 38.76
N SER A 67 -10.02 8.94 39.19
CA SER A 67 -11.11 8.53 40.08
C SER A 67 -11.97 7.43 39.43
N GLY A 68 -12.55 6.53 40.24
CA GLY A 68 -13.38 5.44 39.72
C GLY A 68 -14.57 5.90 38.86
N ARG A 69 -15.11 7.09 39.12
CA ARG A 69 -16.20 7.70 38.33
C ARG A 69 -15.70 8.17 36.95
N SER A 70 -14.52 8.79 36.90
CA SER A 70 -13.86 9.20 35.65
C SER A 70 -13.43 7.99 34.81
N LEU A 71 -12.96 6.92 35.45
CA LEU A 71 -12.55 5.68 34.77
C LEU A 71 -13.74 5.01 34.08
N LYS A 72 -14.92 5.00 34.72
CA LYS A 72 -16.15 4.46 34.14
C LYS A 72 -16.65 5.29 32.96
N SER A 73 -16.66 6.62 33.08
CA SER A 73 -17.04 7.51 31.98
C SER A 73 -16.05 7.40 30.81
N GLY A 74 -14.75 7.42 31.10
CA GLY A 74 -13.68 7.29 30.12
C GLY A 74 -13.70 5.94 29.40
N SER A 75 -13.91 4.84 30.12
CA SER A 75 -14.05 3.51 29.52
C SER A 75 -15.27 3.40 28.61
N LEU A 76 -16.39 4.02 28.97
CA LEU A 76 -17.60 4.03 28.12
C LEU A 76 -17.36 4.83 26.85
N PHE A 77 -16.72 6.00 26.97
CA PHE A 77 -16.36 6.83 25.81
C PHE A 77 -15.35 6.13 24.89
N LEU A 78 -14.29 5.53 25.46
CA LEU A 78 -13.32 4.73 24.70
C LEU A 78 -13.98 3.53 24.02
N GLY A 79 -14.88 2.85 24.72
CA GLY A 79 -15.65 1.73 24.18
C GLY A 79 -16.48 2.16 22.98
N LEU A 80 -17.18 3.29 23.07
CA LEU A 80 -17.94 3.86 21.96
C LEU A 80 -17.04 4.16 20.75
N ILE A 81 -15.89 4.81 20.97
CA ILE A 81 -14.91 5.08 19.90
C ILE A 81 -14.46 3.77 19.26
N THR A 82 -14.14 2.75 20.07
CA THR A 82 -13.69 1.44 19.58
C THR A 82 -14.76 0.79 18.70
N VAL A 83 -16.04 0.85 19.10
CA VAL A 83 -17.16 0.31 18.31
C VAL A 83 -17.31 1.06 16.98
N ILE A 84 -17.24 2.40 16.99
CA ILE A 84 -17.30 3.21 15.76
C ILE A 84 -16.15 2.83 14.83
N LEU A 85 -14.93 2.71 15.37
CA LEU A 85 -13.73 2.36 14.63
C LEU A 85 -13.86 0.98 13.95
N ILE A 86 -14.34 -0.02 14.69
CA ILE A 86 -14.62 -1.36 14.16
C ILE A 86 -15.70 -1.31 13.09
N GLY A 87 -16.76 -0.53 13.30
CA GLY A 87 -17.84 -0.34 12.32
C GLY A 87 -17.33 0.24 11.00
N VAL A 88 -16.46 1.25 11.07
CA VAL A 88 -15.82 1.84 9.88
C VAL A 88 -14.90 0.83 9.18
N LEU A 89 -14.09 0.09 9.93
CA LEU A 89 -13.21 -0.95 9.39
C LEU A 89 -14.01 -2.06 8.67
N LEU A 90 -15.09 -2.54 9.29
CA LEU A 90 -15.99 -3.53 8.70
C LEU A 90 -16.70 -2.98 7.46
N TYR A 91 -17.09 -1.71 7.46
CA TYR A 91 -17.71 -1.08 6.31
C TYR A 91 -16.74 -1.02 5.12
N GLN A 92 -15.50 -0.57 5.34
CA GLN A 92 -14.47 -0.52 4.30
C GLN A 92 -14.07 -1.90 3.78
N TYR A 93 -14.03 -2.91 4.65
CA TYR A 93 -13.72 -4.29 4.24
C TYR A 93 -14.82 -4.88 3.35
N ASN A 94 -16.09 -4.65 3.68
CA ASN A 94 -17.23 -5.19 2.93
C ASN A 94 -17.60 -4.36 1.70
N HIS A 95 -17.25 -3.08 1.69
CA HIS A 95 -17.41 -2.18 0.54
C HIS A 95 -16.02 -1.64 0.19
N PRO A 96 -15.12 -2.47 -0.38
CA PRO A 96 -13.90 -1.94 -0.94
C PRO A 96 -14.33 -0.90 -1.96
N SER A 97 -14.02 0.38 -1.68
CA SER A 97 -14.18 1.42 -2.67
C SER A 97 -13.27 1.00 -3.81
N THR A 98 -13.85 0.42 -4.86
CA THR A 98 -13.26 0.41 -6.19
C THR A 98 -13.09 1.88 -6.51
N ALA A 99 -11.96 2.45 -6.10
CA ALA A 99 -11.43 3.63 -6.75
C ALA A 99 -11.44 3.23 -8.23
N PRO A 100 -12.16 3.97 -9.10
CA PRO A 100 -12.08 3.74 -10.52
C PRO A 100 -10.60 3.70 -10.84
N GLU A 101 -10.17 2.59 -11.41
CA GLU A 101 -8.91 2.50 -12.11
C GLU A 101 -9.04 3.57 -13.21
N GLU A 102 -8.57 4.78 -12.92
CA GLU A 102 -8.31 5.79 -13.95
C GLU A 102 -7.22 5.15 -14.79
N LEU A 103 -7.65 4.34 -15.76
CA LEU A 103 -6.85 3.91 -16.87
C LEU A 103 -6.08 5.15 -17.32
N PRO A 104 -4.73 5.10 -17.41
CA PRO A 104 -4.01 6.18 -18.05
C PRO A 104 -4.73 6.46 -19.37
N PRO A 105 -5.03 7.73 -19.69
CA PRO A 105 -5.90 8.08 -20.80
C PRO A 105 -5.46 7.24 -21.98
N GLU A 106 -6.38 6.38 -22.46
CA GLU A 106 -6.19 5.61 -23.67
C GLU A 106 -5.66 6.62 -24.67
N THR A 107 -4.37 6.46 -24.99
CA THR A 107 -3.69 7.36 -25.90
C THR A 107 -4.53 7.21 -27.15
N ALA A 108 -5.29 8.27 -27.46
CA ALA A 108 -6.17 8.30 -28.61
C ALA A 108 -5.38 7.64 -29.74
N PRO A 109 -5.96 6.65 -30.46
CA PRO A 109 -5.23 5.99 -31.53
C PRO A 109 -4.62 7.11 -32.36
N GLU A 110 -3.29 7.17 -32.42
CA GLU A 110 -2.61 8.12 -33.27
C GLU A 110 -3.32 8.00 -34.60
N GLN A 111 -4.00 9.07 -35.00
CA GLN A 111 -4.48 9.19 -36.36
C GLN A 111 -3.21 9.10 -37.19
N PHE A 112 -2.96 7.89 -37.72
CA PHE A 112 -2.08 7.74 -38.86
C PHE A 112 -2.49 8.83 -39.83
N PRO A 113 -1.58 9.72 -40.26
CA PRO A 113 -1.89 10.56 -41.38
C PRO A 113 -2.31 9.62 -42.49
N THR A 114 -3.52 9.83 -43.00
CA THR A 114 -4.02 9.24 -44.24
C THR A 114 -3.02 9.63 -45.32
N GLU A 115 -1.98 8.83 -45.47
CA GLU A 115 -1.03 8.95 -46.56
C GLU A 115 -1.80 8.47 -47.80
N SER A 116 -2.31 9.47 -48.50
CA SER A 116 -2.66 9.48 -49.91
C SER A 116 -2.16 8.25 -50.65
N GLU A 117 -3.10 7.48 -51.19
CA GLU A 117 -2.94 6.70 -52.40
C GLU A 117 -2.36 7.60 -53.50
N ASP A 118 -1.04 7.69 -53.60
CA ASP A 118 -0.35 8.12 -54.80
C ASP A 118 0.93 7.29 -54.96
N ALA A 119 0.73 6.17 -55.65
CA ALA A 119 1.65 5.57 -56.62
C ALA A 119 3.15 5.78 -56.38
N ILE A 120 3.81 4.85 -55.68
CA ILE A 120 5.16 4.44 -56.09
C ILE A 120 5.28 2.91 -56.08
N SER A 121 5.19 2.36 -57.30
CA SER A 121 5.71 1.06 -57.67
C SER A 121 7.20 1.01 -57.33
N TYR A 122 7.56 0.35 -56.22
CA TYR A 122 8.94 -0.07 -55.98
C TYR A 122 9.05 -1.56 -56.27
N SER A 123 9.79 -1.81 -57.34
CA SER A 123 10.18 -3.11 -57.86
C SER A 123 10.90 -3.96 -56.81
N ALA A 124 10.68 -5.27 -56.89
CA ALA A 124 11.26 -6.30 -56.05
C ALA A 124 12.79 -6.51 -56.24
N ASP A 125 13.52 -5.53 -56.79
CA ASP A 125 14.93 -5.66 -57.16
C ASP A 125 15.92 -5.18 -56.09
N THR A 126 15.45 -4.50 -55.04
CA THR A 126 16.36 -3.87 -54.05
C THR A 126 16.70 -4.78 -52.86
N ILE A 127 16.02 -5.93 -52.69
CA ILE A 127 16.30 -6.86 -51.58
C ILE A 127 17.49 -7.79 -51.89
N VAL A 128 17.88 -7.94 -53.16
CA VAL A 128 19.02 -8.80 -53.57
C VAL A 128 20.38 -8.11 -53.38
N ALA A 129 20.43 -6.79 -53.24
CA ALA A 129 21.69 -6.05 -53.08
C ALA A 129 22.22 -6.04 -51.62
N GLN A 130 21.35 -6.17 -50.62
CA GLN A 130 21.75 -6.04 -49.21
C GLN A 130 22.28 -7.35 -48.60
N GLN A 131 21.97 -8.51 -49.19
CA GLN A 131 22.49 -9.81 -48.75
C GLN A 131 23.89 -10.15 -49.30
N ARG A 132 24.45 -9.34 -50.20
CA ARG A 132 25.78 -9.58 -50.78
C ARG A 132 26.95 -8.91 -50.05
N ALA A 133 26.67 -8.11 -49.01
CA ALA A 133 27.69 -7.35 -48.28
C ALA A 133 28.16 -7.99 -46.96
N THR A 134 27.55 -9.09 -46.51
CA THR A 134 27.85 -9.73 -45.21
C THR A 134 28.66 -11.03 -45.29
N SER A 135 29.16 -11.41 -46.48
CA SER A 135 29.88 -12.68 -46.68
C SER A 135 31.41 -12.57 -46.82
N LEU A 136 32.01 -11.43 -46.45
CA LEU A 136 33.47 -11.27 -46.45
C LEU A 136 33.93 -10.56 -45.18
N THR A 137 34.26 -11.34 -44.15
CA THR A 137 35.49 -11.23 -43.33
C THR A 137 35.36 -12.24 -42.18
N TYR A 138 35.65 -13.51 -42.48
CA TYR A 138 36.00 -14.48 -41.45
C TYR A 138 37.52 -14.63 -41.54
N GLU A 139 38.25 -13.95 -40.66
CA GLU A 139 39.68 -14.15 -40.51
C GLU A 139 39.90 -15.23 -39.44
N PRO A 140 40.37 -16.43 -39.79
CA PRO A 140 40.70 -17.44 -38.80
C PRO A 140 42.03 -17.08 -38.13
N VAL A 141 41.99 -16.77 -36.84
CA VAL A 141 43.19 -16.66 -35.99
C VAL A 141 43.87 -18.04 -35.93
N PRO A 142 45.09 -18.21 -36.46
CA PRO A 142 45.80 -19.48 -36.37
C PRO A 142 46.33 -19.66 -34.95
N GLY A 143 46.03 -20.83 -34.39
CA GLY A 143 46.42 -21.21 -33.05
C GLY A 143 47.93 -21.15 -32.79
N ARG A 144 48.27 -20.99 -31.51
CA ARG A 144 49.51 -21.50 -30.96
C ARG A 144 49.21 -22.56 -29.92
N PHE A 145 49.67 -23.75 -30.27
CA PHE A 145 49.93 -24.90 -29.42
C PHE A 145 50.94 -24.56 -28.31
N ARG A 146 50.73 -25.25 -27.17
CA ARG A 146 51.65 -25.54 -26.06
C ARG A 146 51.92 -24.42 -25.06
#